data_AF-A0A7S1Q5E1-F1
#
_entry.id   AF-A0A7S1Q5E1-F1
#
_cell.length_a   1.000
_cell.length_b   1.000
_cell.length_c   1.000
_cell.angle_alpha   90.00
_cell.angle_beta   90.00
_cell.angle_gamma   90.00
#
_symmetry.space_group_name_H-M   'P 1'
#
loop_
_entity.id
_entity.type
_entity.pdbx_description
1 polymer ?
#
loop_
_entity_poly.entity_id
_entity_poly.type
_entity_poly.pdbx_seq_one_letter_code
_entity_poly.pdbx_strand_id
1 'polypeptide(L)'
;SEEGEDEISSTDDDTEPREEDDEVVLAVKELLATRIRPMVMSDGGNVRYVGFDEGLVYVMLEGACKTCPSSGATLKNGIERMLMHWIPEVEEVLEVDEDFAIDFRRQHAEKVAKAKEEAAAAGVPANSGAGPTTGAA
;
A
#
# COMPACT_ATOMS: atom_id res chain seq x y z
N SER A 1 38.72 2.44 10.58
CA SER A 1 37.70 3.35 10.04
C SER A 1 36.38 2.85 10.56
N GLU A 2 36.17 3.10 11.86
CA GLU A 2 34.86 3.09 12.47
C GLU A 2 34.07 4.29 11.95
N GLU A 3 32.93 4.01 11.33
CA GLU A 3 31.71 4.84 11.26
C GLU A 3 30.60 3.77 11.16
N GLY A 4 29.81 3.40 12.18
CA GLY A 4 29.35 4.17 13.32
C GLY A 4 28.09 4.93 12.92
N GLU A 5 26.93 4.48 13.45
CA GLU A 5 25.73 5.31 13.70
C GLU A 5 24.91 5.67 12.44
N ASP A 6 23.58 5.56 12.33
CA ASP A 6 22.49 5.21 13.23
C ASP A 6 21.28 4.78 12.38
N GLU A 7 20.56 3.76 12.86
CA GLU A 7 19.09 3.77 12.98
C GLU A 7 18.29 4.60 11.96
N ILE A 8 17.96 4.03 10.79
CA ILE A 8 16.69 4.40 10.16
C ILE A 8 15.56 3.68 10.90
N SER A 9 15.18 4.29 12.01
CA SER A 9 13.95 4.00 12.73
C SER A 9 12.76 4.06 11.77
N SER A 10 12.13 2.90 11.54
CA SER A 10 10.69 2.74 11.40
C SER A 10 10.00 3.47 10.21
N THR A 11 10.31 3.14 8.95
CA THR A 11 9.45 3.54 7.79
C THR A 11 9.46 2.56 6.59
N ASP A 12 10.02 1.35 6.74
CA ASP A 12 9.94 0.30 5.71
C ASP A 12 8.74 -0.67 5.88
N ASP A 13 8.06 -0.64 7.03
CA ASP A 13 6.92 -1.52 7.35
C ASP A 13 5.69 -1.28 6.45
N ASP A 14 5.49 -0.04 5.99
CA ASP A 14 4.28 0.33 5.25
C ASP A 14 4.14 -0.43 3.91
N THR A 15 5.25 -0.88 3.34
CA THR A 15 5.29 -1.67 2.09
C THR A 15 5.61 -3.14 2.31
N GLU A 16 5.78 -3.60 3.55
CA GLU A 16 6.01 -5.02 3.81
C GLU A 16 4.75 -5.84 3.47
N PRO A 17 4.90 -6.96 2.74
CA PRO A 17 3.78 -7.84 2.40
C PRO A 17 3.32 -8.59 3.65
N ARG A 18 2.01 -8.56 3.92
CA ARG A 18 1.35 -9.24 5.04
C ARG A 18 0.43 -10.33 4.50
N GLU A 19 0.17 -11.36 5.31
CA GLU A 19 -0.67 -12.51 4.90
C GLU A 19 -2.14 -12.13 4.62
N GLU A 20 -2.57 -10.95 5.07
CA GLU A 20 -3.92 -10.42 4.89
C GLU A 20 -4.04 -9.41 3.74
N ASP A 21 -2.94 -9.10 3.04
CA ASP A 21 -2.96 -8.21 1.89
C ASP A 21 -3.50 -8.93 0.65
N ASP A 22 -4.46 -8.29 -0.03
CA ASP A 22 -4.94 -8.75 -1.33
C ASP A 22 -3.86 -8.59 -2.42
N GLU A 23 -4.00 -9.32 -3.53
CA GLU A 23 -3.09 -9.27 -4.69
C GLU A 23 -2.87 -7.83 -5.18
N VAL A 24 -3.92 -7.02 -5.19
CA VAL A 24 -3.89 -5.59 -5.56
C VAL A 24 -3.00 -4.80 -4.59
N VAL A 25 -3.16 -5.02 -3.28
CA VAL A 25 -2.38 -4.34 -2.25
C VAL A 25 -0.89 -4.71 -2.36
N LEU A 26 -0.61 -5.99 -2.57
CA LEU A 26 0.76 -6.47 -2.78
C LEU A 26 1.40 -5.81 -4.01
N ALA A 27 0.68 -5.72 -5.13
CA ALA A 27 1.16 -5.05 -6.33
C ALA A 27 1.40 -3.55 -6.11
N VAL A 28 0.50 -2.86 -5.40
CA VAL A 28 0.67 -1.43 -5.04
C VAL A 28 1.94 -1.25 -4.19
N LYS A 29 2.10 -2.06 -3.14
CA LYS A 29 3.27 -2.02 -2.25
C LYS A 29 4.57 -2.27 -3.00
N GLU A 30 4.60 -3.27 -3.86
CA GLU A 30 5.77 -3.60 -4.69
C GLU A 30 6.13 -2.44 -5.62
N LEU A 31 5.16 -1.87 -6.35
CA LEU A 31 5.42 -0.77 -7.27
C LEU A 31 5.89 0.50 -6.54
N LEU A 32 5.31 0.78 -5.37
CA LEU A 32 5.72 1.88 -4.52
C LEU A 32 7.18 1.70 -4.06
N ALA A 33 7.53 0.54 -3.53
CA ALA A 33 8.88 0.26 -3.02
C ALA A 33 9.95 0.22 -4.13
N THR A 34 9.65 -0.42 -5.26
CA THR A 34 10.66 -0.69 -6.31
C THR A 34 10.85 0.44 -7.30
N ARG A 35 9.82 1.28 -7.51
CA ARG A 35 9.80 2.26 -8.60
C ARG A 35 9.56 3.67 -8.11
N ILE A 36 8.52 3.89 -7.32
CA ILE A 36 8.09 5.25 -6.96
C ILE A 36 8.99 5.83 -5.87
N ARG A 37 9.17 5.14 -4.74
CA ARG A 37 10.00 5.59 -3.61
C ARG A 37 11.41 6.01 -4.05
N PRO A 38 12.17 5.22 -4.85
CA PRO A 38 13.51 5.63 -5.29
C PRO A 38 13.52 6.94 -6.08
N MET A 39 12.50 7.18 -6.92
CA MET A 39 12.39 8.43 -7.68
C MET A 39 12.07 9.62 -6.77
N VAL A 40 11.14 9.44 -5.83
CA VAL A 40 10.74 10.51 -4.89
C VAL A 40 11.86 10.86 -3.91
N MET A 41 12.59 9.85 -3.43
CA MET A 41 13.75 10.05 -2.55
C MET A 41 14.89 10.78 -3.25
N SER A 42 15.08 10.57 -4.55
CA SER A 42 16.05 11.34 -5.34
C SER A 42 15.74 12.84 -5.36
N ASP A 43 14.46 13.21 -5.23
CA ASP A 43 13.99 14.59 -5.18
C ASP A 43 13.94 15.15 -3.73
N GLY A 44 14.39 14.37 -2.74
CA GLY A 44 14.39 14.76 -1.32
C GLY A 44 13.03 14.63 -0.63
N GLY A 45 12.12 13.84 -1.19
CA GLY A 45 10.84 13.49 -0.58
C GLY A 45 10.76 12.03 -0.14
N ASN A 46 9.60 11.62 0.37
CA ASN A 46 9.25 10.22 0.52
C ASN A 46 7.73 10.03 0.31
N VAL A 47 7.31 8.80 0.02
CA VAL A 47 5.92 8.40 -0.04
C VAL A 47 5.68 7.21 0.88
N ARG A 48 4.69 7.33 1.74
CA ARG A 48 4.25 6.29 2.67
C ARG A 48 2.89 5.77 2.24
N TYR A 49 2.76 4.45 2.17
CA TYR A 49 1.48 3.80 1.93
C TYR A 49 0.66 3.79 3.22
N VAL A 50 -0.61 4.21 3.14
CA VAL A 50 -1.51 4.25 4.30
C VAL A 50 -2.53 3.13 4.23
N GLY A 51 -3.04 2.83 3.04
CA GLY A 51 -4.03 1.80 2.83
C GLY A 51 -4.66 1.83 1.45
N PHE A 52 -5.51 0.85 1.19
CA PHE A 52 -6.29 0.71 -0.03
C PHE A 52 -7.72 0.37 0.37
N ASP A 53 -8.69 1.05 -0.23
CA ASP A 53 -10.12 0.84 0.02
C ASP A 53 -10.88 1.08 -1.29
N GLU A 54 -11.60 0.08 -1.78
CA GLU A 54 -12.53 0.19 -2.93
C GLU A 54 -11.95 0.95 -4.15
N GLY A 55 -10.68 0.67 -4.54
CA GLY A 55 -10.04 1.32 -5.69
C GLY A 55 -9.31 2.63 -5.36
N LEU A 56 -9.41 3.12 -4.13
CA LEU A 56 -8.71 4.32 -3.65
C LEU A 56 -7.43 3.92 -2.92
N VAL A 57 -6.29 4.42 -3.39
CA VAL A 57 -5.00 4.25 -2.71
C VAL A 57 -4.72 5.49 -1.87
N TYR A 58 -4.58 5.31 -0.55
CA TYR A 58 -4.21 6.37 0.37
C TYR A 58 -2.71 6.39 0.55
N VAL A 59 -2.11 7.55 0.29
CA VAL A 59 -0.68 7.79 0.45
C VAL A 59 -0.43 9.03 1.27
N MET A 60 0.68 9.05 1.99
CA MET A 60 1.18 10.24 2.65
C MET A 60 2.49 10.67 2.02
N LEU A 61 2.56 11.95 1.64
CA LEU A 61 3.78 12.56 1.13
C LEU A 61 4.60 13.16 2.27
N GLU A 62 5.90 12.92 2.22
CA GLU A 62 6.87 13.36 3.23
C GLU A 62 8.04 14.11 2.57
N GLY A 63 8.81 14.84 3.39
CA GLY A 63 9.98 15.60 2.93
C GLY A 63 9.62 16.80 2.04
N ALA A 64 10.44 17.04 1.01
CA ALA A 64 10.30 18.19 0.11
C ALA A 64 8.94 18.22 -0.63
N CYS A 65 8.32 17.06 -0.83
CA CYS A 65 7.04 16.94 -1.54
C CYS A 65 5.86 17.50 -0.74
N LYS A 66 5.96 17.55 0.60
CA LYS A 66 4.93 18.08 1.49
C LYS A 66 4.93 19.62 1.56
N THR A 67 6.08 20.25 1.35
CA THR A 67 6.26 21.69 1.61
C THR A 67 5.86 22.58 0.44
N CYS A 68 5.60 22.01 -0.73
CA CYS A 68 5.21 22.74 -1.93
C CYS A 68 3.92 22.16 -2.53
N PRO A 69 2.77 22.86 -2.42
CA PRO A 69 1.48 22.33 -2.86
C PRO A 69 1.42 22.07 -4.38
N SER A 70 2.14 22.86 -5.19
CA SER A 70 2.21 22.63 -6.64
C SER A 70 3.01 21.37 -7.01
N SER A 71 4.06 21.08 -6.25
CA SER A 71 4.89 19.90 -6.48
C SER A 71 4.20 18.64 -5.96
N GLY A 72 3.54 18.72 -4.80
CA GLY A 72 2.74 17.63 -4.23
C GLY A 72 1.65 17.17 -5.19
N ALA A 73 0.86 18.10 -5.73
CA ALA A 73 -0.19 17.76 -6.71
C ALA A 73 0.36 17.12 -8.00
N THR A 74 1.51 17.59 -8.49
CA THR A 74 2.16 17.04 -9.69
C THR A 74 2.65 15.62 -9.43
N LEU A 75 3.29 15.40 -8.28
CA LEU A 75 3.81 14.09 -7.90
C LEU A 75 2.68 13.09 -7.65
N LYS A 76 1.63 13.49 -6.92
CA LYS A 76 0.42 12.69 -6.71
C LYS A 76 -0.15 12.20 -8.04
N ASN A 77 -0.33 13.11 -9.00
CA ASN A 77 -0.83 12.76 -10.33
C ASN A 77 0.11 11.82 -11.10
N GLY A 78 1.43 11.94 -10.90
CA GLY A 78 2.41 11.02 -11.47
C GLY A 78 2.28 9.60 -10.89
N ILE A 79 2.17 9.51 -9.57
CA ILE A 79 1.95 8.26 -8.83
C ILE A 79 0.64 7.59 -9.27
N GLU A 80 -0.45 8.37 -9.32
CA GLU A 80 -1.78 7.93 -9.76
C GLU A 80 -1.74 7.32 -11.15
N ARG A 81 -1.18 8.04 -12.13
CA ARG A 81 -1.05 7.53 -13.51
C ARG A 81 -0.21 6.26 -13.60
N MET A 82 0.83 6.15 -12.78
CA MET A 82 1.63 4.93 -12.75
C MET A 82 0.83 3.78 -12.16
N LEU A 83 0.19 3.95 -11.00
CA LEU A 83 -0.58 2.90 -10.37
C LEU A 83 -1.73 2.42 -11.27
N MET A 84 -2.54 3.34 -11.81
CA MET A 84 -3.64 2.98 -12.73
C MET A 84 -3.17 2.26 -14.01
N HIS A 85 -1.94 2.51 -14.46
CA HIS A 85 -1.40 1.87 -15.65
C HIS A 85 -1.03 0.39 -15.40
N TRP A 86 -0.48 0.10 -14.22
CA TRP A 86 -0.03 -1.25 -13.86
C TRP A 86 -1.11 -2.05 -13.12
N ILE A 87 -2.04 -1.36 -12.46
CA ILE A 87 -3.06 -1.92 -11.57
C ILE A 87 -4.40 -1.26 -11.95
N PRO A 88 -5.17 -1.83 -12.89
CA PRO A 88 -6.43 -1.25 -13.36
C PRO A 88 -7.53 -1.19 -12.27
N GLU A 89 -7.34 -1.90 -11.16
CA GLU A 89 -8.19 -1.86 -9.97
C GLU A 89 -8.01 -0.57 -9.15
N VAL A 90 -6.94 0.19 -9.40
CA VAL A 90 -6.76 1.52 -8.79
C VAL A 90 -7.51 2.54 -9.63
N GLU A 91 -8.46 3.23 -9.01
CA GLU A 91 -9.25 4.30 -9.63
C GLU A 91 -8.66 5.68 -9.33
N GLU A 92 -8.20 5.92 -8.10
CA GLU A 92 -7.66 7.22 -7.67
C GLU A 92 -6.62 7.08 -6.55
N VAL A 93 -5.71 8.05 -6.47
CA VAL A 93 -4.75 8.20 -5.36
C VAL A 93 -5.06 9.46 -4.57
N LEU A 94 -5.26 9.28 -3.26
CA LEU A 94 -5.54 10.35 -2.32
C LEU A 94 -4.33 10.59 -1.42
N GLU A 95 -3.90 11.85 -1.39
CA GLU A 95 -2.93 12.33 -0.39
C GLU A 95 -3.66 12.58 0.93
N VAL A 96 -3.15 11.99 2.00
CA VAL A 96 -3.70 12.14 3.35
C VAL A 96 -2.63 12.65 4.31
N ASP A 97 -3.08 13.35 5.35
CA ASP A 97 -2.23 13.78 6.45
C ASP A 97 -2.07 12.69 7.53
N GLU A 98 -1.24 13.01 8.53
CA GLU A 98 -0.89 12.08 9.60
C GLU A 98 -2.07 11.72 10.51
N ASP A 99 -2.95 12.68 10.78
CA ASP A 99 -4.13 12.46 11.61
C ASP A 99 -5.06 11.46 10.92
N PHE A 100 -5.30 11.66 9.61
CA PHE A 100 -6.08 10.71 8.81
C PHE A 100 -5.43 9.32 8.77
N ALA A 101 -4.10 9.22 8.60
CA ALA A 101 -3.43 7.93 8.53
C ALA A 101 -3.48 7.14 9.85
N ILE A 102 -3.47 7.82 11.00
CA ILE A 102 -3.65 7.20 12.32
C ILE A 102 -5.10 6.71 12.45
N ASP A 103 -6.07 7.55 12.11
CA ASP A 103 -7.49 7.19 12.20
C ASP A 103 -7.87 6.07 11.24
N PHE A 104 -7.32 6.09 10.01
CA PHE A 104 -7.54 5.04 9.00
C PHE A 104 -7.05 3.70 9.52
N ARG A 105 -5.81 3.62 10.03
CA ARG A 105 -5.26 2.38 10.57
C ARG A 105 -6.06 1.86 11.77
N ARG A 106 -6.57 2.74 12.66
CA ARG A 106 -7.46 2.34 13.76
C ARG A 106 -8.76 1.72 13.22
N GLN A 107 -9.45 2.42 12.31
CA GLN A 107 -10.72 1.95 11.76
C GLN A 107 -10.56 0.68 10.93
N HIS A 108 -9.48 0.57 10.15
CA HIS A 108 -9.20 -0.59 9.33
C HIS A 108 -8.87 -1.81 10.21
N ALA A 109 -8.07 -1.64 11.27
CA ALA A 109 -7.80 -2.71 12.24
C ALA A 109 -9.07 -3.19 12.96
N GLU A 110 -9.97 -2.27 13.34
CA GLU A 110 -11.28 -2.60 13.92
C GLU A 110 -12.18 -3.36 12.93
N LYS A 111 -12.22 -2.93 11.66
CA LYS A 111 -12.96 -3.60 10.58
C LYS A 111 -12.40 -5.00 10.30
N VAL A 112 -11.09 -5.16 10.19
CA VAL A 112 -10.42 -6.46 9.93
C VAL A 112 -10.66 -7.41 11.10
N ALA A 113 -10.55 -6.94 12.35
CA ALA A 113 -10.83 -7.75 13.53
C ALA A 113 -12.29 -8.26 13.54
N LYS A 114 -13.24 -7.38 13.22
CA LYS A 114 -14.66 -7.74 13.15
C LYS A 114 -14.98 -8.66 11.97
N ALA A 115 -14.38 -8.44 10.81
CA ALA A 115 -14.53 -9.30 9.63
C ALA A 115 -13.93 -10.70 9.86
N LYS A 116 -12.80 -10.81 10.59
CA LYS A 116 -12.24 -12.09 11.02
C LYS A 116 -13.18 -12.85 11.97
N GLU A 117 -13.86 -12.15 12.88
CA GLU A 117 -14.85 -12.76 13.78
C GLU A 117 -16.11 -13.24 13.02
N GLU A 118 -16.61 -12.44 12.08
CA GLU A 118 -17.77 -12.79 11.23
C GLU A 118 -17.43 -13.91 10.22
N ALA A 119 -16.22 -13.92 9.62
CA ALA A 119 -15.75 -15.00 8.76
C ALA A 119 -15.51 -16.31 9.54
N ALA A 120 -15.02 -16.24 10.78
CA ALA A 120 -14.90 -17.39 11.67
C ALA A 120 -16.28 -17.93 12.11
N ALA A 121 -17.28 -17.06 12.25
CA ALA A 121 -18.65 -17.45 12.60
C ALA A 121 -19.45 -18.03 11.41
N ALA A 122 -19.11 -17.67 10.16
CA ALA A 122 -19.84 -18.08 8.96
C ALA A 122 -19.57 -19.51 8.48
N GLY A 123 -18.62 -20.25 9.09
CA GLY A 123 -18.43 -21.68 8.82
C GLY A 123 -18.30 -22.03 7.33
N VAL A 124 -17.58 -21.22 6.55
CA VAL A 124 -17.37 -21.46 5.12
C VAL A 124 -16.19 -22.42 4.98
N PRO A 125 -16.38 -23.70 4.57
CA PRO A 125 -15.24 -24.55 4.30
C PRO A 125 -14.48 -23.98 3.11
N ALA A 126 -13.16 -23.83 3.27
CA ALA A 126 -12.24 -23.57 2.17
C ALA A 126 -12.53 -24.56 1.04
N ASN A 127 -13.11 -24.06 -0.05
CA ASN A 127 -13.38 -24.87 -1.23
C ASN A 127 -12.03 -25.23 -1.85
N SER A 128 -11.66 -26.49 -1.68
CA SER A 128 -10.65 -27.22 -2.43
C SER A 128 -10.91 -27.07 -3.93
N GLY A 129 -10.19 -26.15 -4.57
CA GLY A 129 -10.10 -26.04 -6.01
C GLY A 129 -9.35 -27.24 -6.59
N ALA A 130 -10.11 -28.19 -7.10
CA ALA A 130 -9.66 -29.36 -7.84
C ALA A 130 -8.72 -28.99 -8.99
N GLY A 131 -7.57 -29.65 -9.06
CA GLY A 131 -6.76 -29.67 -10.29
C GLY A 131 -7.49 -30.45 -11.39
N PRO A 132 -7.52 -29.97 -12.64
CA PRO A 132 -7.98 -30.78 -13.74
C PRO A 132 -6.91 -31.81 -14.10
N THR A 133 -7.14 -33.06 -13.72
CA THR A 133 -6.52 -34.21 -14.39
C THR A 133 -7.18 -34.38 -15.75
N THR A 134 -6.43 -34.16 -16.83
CA THR A 134 -6.79 -34.72 -18.14
C THR A 134 -5.55 -35.42 -18.69
N GLY A 135 -5.55 -36.74 -18.58
CA GLY A 135 -4.73 -37.62 -19.40
C GLY A 135 -5.47 -37.99 -20.68
N ALA A 136 -4.73 -38.09 -21.78
CA ALA A 136 -4.99 -38.85 -23.01
C ALA A 136 -3.89 -38.42 -24.00
N ALA A 137 -3.13 -39.27 -24.68
CA ALA A 137 -3.07 -40.72 -24.81
C ALA A 137 -1.65 -41.09 -25.27
#